data_AF-A0AAD3G415-F1
#
_entry.id   AF-A0AAD3G415-F1
#
_cell.length_a   1.000
_cell.length_b   1.000
_cell.length_c   1.000
_cell.angle_alpha   90.00
_cell.angle_beta   90.00
_cell.angle_gamma   90.00
#
_symmetry.space_group_name_H-M   'P 1'
#
loop_
_entity.id
_entity.type
_entity.pdbx_description
1 polymer ?
#
loop_
_entity_poly.entity_id
_entity_poly.type
_entity_poly.pdbx_seq_one_letter_code
_entity_poly.pdbx_strand_id
1 'polypeptide(L)'
;MLMDPSTIDEYKYLYTCENVHKNLSLQELAKYAHNSDGFICYDNKTLVVDSGEIKGRLPDDKYIVETKYAKKNIWWSENGSDNKRLKRKNWKLIKQRLCQEVATKDLFVVDGFYNHDERYTIAVRLITTQASAAYFFKLISITPSEKELQSFEPQWVIMHSPQTQIEDYQDLDLNSSKVIATNLKQRESILVGTMYLAEINKVLLSIMSYYLLLNDIGVFYCAVSVDAEANSTIFFGLSGSGKTTLALDQNKSLVANEAIAWTEMRGVYSLESGLTIKSASFKKDDPRIKQALAGDLLIENPNFDDSHNIIFGEKNSSQSNTYVTFPRENFVNVINTDNPNTIIFLVKDAKGVLPRVAKLSKGQAIYYFLSGYTSTSIGVEAGVTEPKPEFTSCYAQPFLLLKPTRYASILRQRLKHSNAKIYMINVGWIEGDYKTGRRVPVEETKLIVNYLLTKPENVSFKFTRQKYFNFKALTSINDNGQELQLTNNWSDSAEYKKEYKSLARAFIKNYEQFENDDFALKYKKFEPII
;
A
#
# COMPACT_ATOMS: atom_id res chain seq x y z
N MET A 1 -39.54 17.88 0.58
CA MET A 1 -39.96 18.29 1.93
C MET A 1 -38.87 19.18 2.47
N LEU A 2 -39.19 20.47 2.60
CA LEU A 2 -38.32 21.53 3.08
C LEU A 2 -38.00 21.26 4.56
N MET A 3 -36.71 21.26 4.89
CA MET A 3 -36.23 21.07 6.27
C MET A 3 -36.40 22.34 7.08
N ASP A 4 -36.90 22.13 8.28
CA ASP A 4 -37.10 23.07 9.38
C ASP A 4 -35.77 23.80 9.77
N PRO A 5 -35.73 25.14 9.90
CA PRO A 5 -34.51 25.89 10.20
C PRO A 5 -34.03 25.84 11.67
N SER A 6 -34.64 25.04 12.55
CA SER A 6 -34.26 25.00 13.98
C SER A 6 -33.36 23.84 14.43
N THR A 7 -32.71 23.12 13.50
CA THR A 7 -31.61 22.19 13.84
C THR A 7 -30.31 22.68 13.24
N ILE A 8 -29.67 23.64 13.90
CA ILE A 8 -28.23 23.85 13.73
C ILE A 8 -27.56 22.59 14.29
N ASP A 9 -26.88 21.88 13.41
CA ASP A 9 -26.30 20.54 13.57
C ASP A 9 -25.09 20.57 14.53
N GLU A 10 -25.31 20.88 15.82
CA GLU A 10 -24.29 20.93 16.88
C GLU A 10 -23.61 19.56 17.14
N TYR A 11 -24.10 18.48 16.50
CA TYR A 11 -23.58 17.11 16.64
C TYR A 11 -23.11 16.47 15.32
N LYS A 12 -22.86 17.26 14.26
CA LYS A 12 -22.46 16.66 12.97
C LYS A 12 -21.16 15.84 13.07
N TYR A 13 -20.22 16.28 13.92
CA TYR A 13 -18.91 15.65 14.14
C TYR A 13 -18.55 15.62 15.65
N LEU A 14 -17.30 15.26 15.99
CA LEU A 14 -16.81 15.25 17.38
C LEU A 14 -16.96 16.64 18.03
N TYR A 15 -17.36 16.66 19.29
CA TYR A 15 -17.50 17.86 20.12
C TYR A 15 -16.44 17.85 21.23
N THR A 16 -15.93 19.02 21.58
CA THR A 16 -15.03 19.22 22.72
C THR A 16 -15.36 20.54 23.44
N CYS A 17 -15.15 20.56 24.76
CA CYS A 17 -15.18 21.75 25.61
C CYS A 17 -13.83 22.49 25.61
N GLU A 18 -12.78 21.90 25.04
CA GLU A 18 -11.46 22.50 24.88
C GLU A 18 -11.34 23.22 23.51
N ASN A 19 -10.13 23.33 22.96
CA ASN A 19 -9.90 24.07 21.72
C ASN A 19 -10.12 23.19 20.47
N VAL A 20 -10.61 23.83 19.41
CA VAL A 20 -10.67 23.24 18.07
C VAL A 20 -9.72 24.01 17.15
N HIS A 21 -8.59 23.39 16.83
CA HIS A 21 -7.57 23.94 15.95
C HIS A 21 -7.82 23.49 14.50
N LYS A 22 -8.12 24.45 13.61
CA LYS A 22 -8.46 24.15 12.21
C LYS A 22 -7.31 24.52 11.28
N ASN A 23 -6.91 23.57 10.43
CA ASN A 23 -5.98 23.75 9.31
C ASN A 23 -4.66 24.44 9.64
N LEU A 24 -4.17 24.26 10.88
CA LEU A 24 -2.86 24.77 11.34
C LEU A 24 -1.73 24.44 10.35
N SER A 25 -0.75 25.32 10.28
CA SER A 25 0.50 25.06 9.53
C SER A 25 1.28 23.89 10.14
N LEU A 26 2.18 23.30 9.35
CA LEU A 26 3.06 22.23 9.83
C LEU A 26 3.90 22.68 11.04
N GLN A 27 4.36 23.94 11.05
CA GLN A 27 5.13 24.50 12.16
C GLN A 27 4.30 24.65 13.44
N GLU A 28 3.04 25.07 13.32
CA GLU A 28 2.14 25.14 14.48
C GLU A 28 1.80 23.75 14.99
N LEU A 29 1.50 22.80 14.10
CA LEU A 29 1.24 21.40 14.48
C LEU A 29 2.45 20.77 15.18
N ALA A 30 3.66 21.05 14.73
CA ALA A 30 4.88 20.60 15.39
C ALA A 30 5.00 21.15 16.84
N LYS A 31 4.60 22.41 17.07
CA LYS A 31 4.58 22.99 18.42
C LYS A 31 3.61 22.26 19.35
N TYR A 32 2.41 21.93 18.86
CA TYR A 32 1.45 21.13 19.63
C TYR A 32 1.91 19.68 19.81
N ALA A 33 2.62 19.12 18.83
CA ALA A 33 3.14 17.77 18.91
C ALA A 33 4.13 17.58 20.07
N HIS A 34 4.85 18.63 20.51
CA HIS A 34 5.74 18.55 21.68
C HIS A 34 5.06 18.02 22.94
N ASN A 35 3.77 18.29 23.12
CA ASN A 35 2.99 17.85 24.28
C ASN A 35 2.14 16.61 23.98
N SER A 36 2.28 16.00 22.79
CA SER A 36 1.51 14.84 22.37
C SER A 36 2.24 13.54 22.70
N ASP A 37 1.47 12.48 22.97
CA ASP A 37 2.01 11.13 23.10
C ASP A 37 2.85 10.74 21.88
N GLY A 38 3.97 10.06 22.14
CA GLY A 38 4.87 9.56 21.10
C GLY A 38 5.83 10.59 20.50
N PHE A 39 5.81 11.84 20.94
CA PHE A 39 6.80 12.83 20.50
C PHE A 39 8.23 12.43 20.90
N ILE A 40 9.17 12.48 19.95
CA ILE A 40 10.60 12.29 20.22
C ILE A 40 11.33 13.62 20.10
N CYS A 41 11.31 14.23 18.91
CA CYS A 41 11.95 15.53 18.67
C CYS A 41 11.33 16.24 17.45
N TYR A 42 11.58 17.54 17.37
CA TYR A 42 11.34 18.34 16.18
C TYR A 42 12.59 19.17 15.91
N ASP A 43 13.35 18.81 14.88
CA ASP A 43 14.58 19.49 14.50
C ASP A 43 14.63 19.65 12.99
N ASN A 44 15.12 20.80 12.51
CA ASN A 44 15.31 21.08 11.08
C ASN A 44 14.10 20.67 10.21
N LYS A 45 12.88 21.07 10.61
CA LYS A 45 11.60 20.73 9.94
C LYS A 45 11.23 19.24 9.92
N THR A 46 11.96 18.40 10.67
CA THR A 46 11.67 16.98 10.83
C THR A 46 10.97 16.72 12.14
N LEU A 47 9.72 16.27 12.08
CA LEU A 47 8.98 15.77 13.24
C LEU A 47 9.24 14.28 13.42
N VAL A 48 9.78 13.87 14.56
CA VAL A 48 10.08 12.48 14.88
C VAL A 48 9.14 11.98 15.97
N VAL A 49 8.49 10.84 15.71
CA VAL A 49 7.49 10.25 16.61
C VAL A 49 7.64 8.73 16.74
N ASP A 50 7.20 8.18 17.86
CA ASP A 50 7.02 6.75 18.12
C ASP A 50 5.51 6.44 18.26
N SER A 51 5.05 5.38 17.60
CA SER A 51 3.65 4.94 17.64
C SER A 51 3.32 4.09 18.90
N GLY A 52 4.25 3.96 19.83
CA GLY A 52 4.13 3.14 21.03
C GLY A 52 4.24 1.65 20.72
N GLU A 53 3.48 0.82 21.44
CA GLU A 53 3.52 -0.64 21.29
C GLU A 53 3.01 -1.11 19.91
N ILE A 54 2.13 -0.33 19.27
CA ILE A 54 1.52 -0.67 18.00
C ILE A 54 2.28 0.01 16.87
N LYS A 55 3.24 -0.72 16.28
CA LYS A 55 4.09 -0.24 15.18
C LYS A 55 3.70 -0.80 13.81
N GLY A 56 2.44 -1.21 13.68
CA GLY A 56 1.91 -1.92 12.52
C GLY A 56 0.39 -1.87 12.43
N ARG A 57 -0.14 -2.42 11.34
CA ARG A 57 -1.58 -2.43 11.08
C ARG A 57 -2.33 -3.37 12.01
N LEU A 58 -3.63 -3.12 12.19
CA LEU A 58 -4.55 -3.92 13.01
C LEU A 58 -5.60 -4.60 12.13
N PRO A 59 -5.24 -5.61 11.32
CA PRO A 59 -6.20 -6.31 10.47
C PRO A 59 -7.33 -6.95 11.29
N ASP A 60 -7.01 -7.48 12.48
CA ASP A 60 -7.97 -8.10 13.40
C ASP A 60 -8.93 -7.10 14.07
N ASP A 61 -8.62 -5.80 14.02
CA ASP A 61 -9.51 -4.74 14.53
C ASP A 61 -10.13 -3.88 13.41
N LYS A 62 -10.05 -4.33 12.15
CA LYS A 62 -10.69 -3.71 10.99
C LYS A 62 -12.16 -4.13 10.83
N TYR A 63 -13.07 -3.16 10.71
CA TYR A 63 -14.50 -3.41 10.53
C TYR A 63 -15.19 -2.49 9.51
N ILE A 64 -16.24 -2.98 8.86
CA ILE A 64 -17.12 -2.24 7.96
C ILE A 64 -18.56 -2.30 8.48
N VAL A 65 -19.21 -1.13 8.62
CA VAL A 65 -20.60 -1.05 9.07
C VAL A 65 -21.54 -1.72 8.08
N GLU A 66 -22.33 -2.65 8.60
CA GLU A 66 -23.23 -3.43 7.80
C GLU A 66 -24.46 -2.60 7.38
N THR A 67 -24.45 -2.14 6.14
CA THR A 67 -25.57 -1.45 5.49
C THR A 67 -26.09 -2.25 4.31
N LYS A 68 -27.32 -1.96 3.82
CA LYS A 68 -27.88 -2.64 2.64
C LYS A 68 -26.93 -2.61 1.44
N TYR A 69 -26.23 -1.49 1.25
CA TYR A 69 -25.27 -1.29 0.17
C TYR A 69 -23.98 -2.07 0.40
N ALA A 70 -23.41 -1.99 1.60
CA ALA A 70 -22.21 -2.74 1.96
C ALA A 70 -22.43 -4.26 1.80
N LYS A 71 -23.59 -4.79 2.24
CA LYS A 71 -23.92 -6.21 2.14
C LYS A 71 -23.69 -6.80 0.75
N LYS A 72 -24.04 -6.01 -0.29
CA LYS A 72 -23.97 -6.45 -1.69
C LYS A 72 -22.56 -6.37 -2.28
N ASN A 73 -21.80 -5.34 -1.94
CA ASN A 73 -20.57 -5.02 -2.67
C ASN A 73 -19.30 -5.43 -1.93
N ILE A 74 -19.31 -5.42 -0.60
CA ILE A 74 -18.11 -5.68 0.19
C ILE A 74 -17.71 -7.14 0.06
N TRP A 75 -16.43 -7.35 -0.18
CA TRP A 75 -15.81 -8.65 0.00
C TRP A 75 -15.64 -8.85 1.50
N TRP A 76 -16.53 -9.64 2.10
CA TRP A 76 -16.58 -9.83 3.55
C TRP A 76 -15.55 -10.84 4.05
N SER A 77 -15.25 -10.82 5.34
CA SER A 77 -14.19 -11.64 5.94
C SER A 77 -14.44 -13.14 5.83
N GLU A 78 -15.69 -13.59 5.91
CA GLU A 78 -16.08 -14.99 5.69
C GLU A 78 -15.76 -15.51 4.28
N ASN A 79 -15.38 -14.62 3.34
CA ASN A 79 -14.96 -14.96 1.99
C ASN A 79 -13.46 -14.73 1.74
N GLY A 80 -12.64 -14.58 2.79
CA GLY A 80 -11.19 -14.49 2.70
C GLY A 80 -10.58 -13.08 2.74
N SER A 81 -11.28 -12.07 3.25
CA SER A 81 -10.73 -10.72 3.44
C SER A 81 -10.64 -10.33 4.92
N ASP A 82 -10.11 -9.14 5.22
CA ASP A 82 -10.06 -8.59 6.58
C ASP A 82 -11.32 -7.78 6.94
N ASN A 83 -12.29 -7.67 6.04
CA ASN A 83 -13.45 -6.78 6.19
C ASN A 83 -14.53 -7.40 7.08
N LYS A 84 -14.35 -7.31 8.41
CA LYS A 84 -15.33 -7.82 9.38
C LYS A 84 -16.59 -6.95 9.44
N ARG A 85 -17.73 -7.57 9.73
CA ARG A 85 -19.02 -6.87 9.85
C ARG A 85 -19.10 -6.12 11.18
N LEU A 86 -19.57 -4.87 11.14
CA LEU A 86 -19.95 -4.11 12.35
C LEU A 86 -21.45 -3.80 12.33
N LYS A 87 -22.15 -4.18 13.40
CA LYS A 87 -23.58 -3.88 13.57
C LYS A 87 -23.77 -2.37 13.67
N ARG A 88 -24.83 -1.84 13.03
CA ARG A 88 -25.16 -0.41 13.08
C ARG A 88 -25.36 0.13 14.49
N LYS A 89 -25.86 -0.70 15.42
CA LYS A 89 -26.02 -0.32 16.83
C LYS A 89 -24.66 -0.15 17.52
N ASN A 90 -23.72 -1.07 17.29
CA ASN A 90 -22.38 -1.04 17.86
C ASN A 90 -21.58 0.16 17.32
N TRP A 91 -21.71 0.48 16.02
CA TRP A 91 -21.14 1.71 15.45
C TRP A 91 -21.55 2.99 16.21
N LYS A 92 -22.84 3.10 16.58
CA LYS A 92 -23.32 4.27 17.34
C LYS A 92 -22.70 4.33 18.74
N LEU A 93 -22.59 3.18 19.41
CA LEU A 93 -21.99 3.09 20.74
C LEU A 93 -20.51 3.45 20.70
N ILE A 94 -19.76 2.93 19.72
CA ILE A 94 -18.34 3.27 19.51
C ILE A 94 -18.18 4.77 19.27
N LYS A 95 -19.00 5.36 18.38
CA LYS A 95 -18.97 6.82 18.13
C LYS A 95 -19.31 7.61 19.38
N GLN A 96 -20.26 7.15 20.21
CA GLN A 96 -20.60 7.78 21.48
C GLN A 96 -19.42 7.75 22.46
N ARG A 97 -18.72 6.61 22.61
CA ARG A 97 -17.53 6.49 23.47
C ARG A 97 -16.40 7.40 23.01
N LEU A 98 -16.18 7.46 21.70
CA LEU A 98 -15.24 8.42 21.11
C LEU A 98 -15.63 9.87 21.43
N CYS A 99 -16.89 10.27 21.23
CA CYS A 99 -17.34 11.62 21.58
C CYS A 99 -17.17 11.95 23.06
N GLN A 100 -17.38 10.98 23.96
CA GLN A 100 -17.17 11.16 25.39
C GLN A 100 -15.68 11.36 25.72
N GLU A 101 -14.81 10.54 25.13
CA GLU A 101 -13.36 10.60 25.38
C GLU A 101 -12.71 11.91 24.90
N VAL A 102 -13.17 12.43 23.76
CA VAL A 102 -12.61 13.65 23.16
C VAL A 102 -13.22 14.93 23.71
N ALA A 103 -14.29 14.84 24.52
CA ALA A 103 -15.03 15.99 25.02
C ALA A 103 -14.19 16.96 25.86
N THR A 104 -13.08 16.48 26.42
CA THR A 104 -12.17 17.25 27.30
C THR A 104 -10.76 17.32 26.72
N LYS A 105 -10.63 17.30 25.39
CA LYS A 105 -9.33 17.29 24.69
C LYS A 105 -9.31 18.29 23.56
N ASP A 106 -8.16 18.86 23.27
CA ASP A 106 -7.96 19.64 22.05
C ASP A 106 -8.21 18.76 20.82
N LEU A 107 -8.88 19.33 19.82
CA LEU A 107 -9.13 18.70 18.53
C LEU A 107 -8.37 19.43 17.43
N PHE A 108 -7.64 18.67 16.64
CA PHE A 108 -7.01 19.14 15.41
C PHE A 108 -7.85 18.70 14.22
N VAL A 109 -8.32 19.67 13.45
CA VAL A 109 -9.14 19.46 12.24
C VAL A 109 -8.32 19.86 11.03
N VAL A 110 -8.05 18.91 10.14
CA VAL A 110 -7.32 19.16 8.89
C VAL A 110 -8.20 18.75 7.72
N ASP A 111 -8.42 19.70 6.82
CA ASP A 111 -9.11 19.54 5.56
C ASP A 111 -8.09 19.36 4.45
N GLY A 112 -8.29 18.33 3.64
CA GLY A 112 -7.41 17.97 2.54
C GLY A 112 -8.17 17.31 1.40
N PHE A 113 -7.61 17.36 0.21
CA PHE A 113 -8.11 16.59 -0.91
C PHE A 113 -7.30 15.31 -1.10
N TYR A 114 -7.92 14.29 -1.69
CA TYR A 114 -7.28 13.02 -2.02
C TYR A 114 -7.65 12.61 -3.44
N ASN A 115 -6.71 11.98 -4.15
CA ASN A 115 -6.70 11.73 -5.60
C ASN A 115 -6.44 12.96 -6.48
N HIS A 116 -5.37 12.88 -7.30
CA HIS A 116 -4.97 13.93 -8.23
C HIS A 116 -5.77 13.96 -9.55
N ASP A 117 -6.65 12.98 -9.83
CA ASP A 117 -7.64 13.14 -10.91
C ASP A 117 -8.78 14.05 -10.43
N GLU A 118 -8.73 15.33 -10.82
CA GLU A 118 -9.67 16.40 -10.43
C GLU A 118 -11.15 16.01 -10.55
N ARG A 119 -11.51 15.10 -11.46
CA ARG A 119 -12.91 14.66 -11.65
C ARG A 119 -13.40 13.73 -10.55
N TYR A 120 -12.48 13.08 -9.87
CA TYR A 120 -12.74 12.11 -8.82
C TYR A 120 -11.93 12.42 -7.56
N THR A 121 -11.45 13.65 -7.41
CA THR A 121 -10.88 14.13 -6.16
C THR A 121 -11.94 14.10 -5.08
N ILE A 122 -11.57 13.68 -3.87
CA ILE A 122 -12.46 13.66 -2.71
C ILE A 122 -12.00 14.65 -1.65
N ALA A 123 -12.95 15.43 -1.11
CA ALA A 123 -12.72 16.28 0.05
C ALA A 123 -12.76 15.44 1.34
N VAL A 124 -11.67 15.43 2.09
CA VAL A 124 -11.51 14.63 3.31
C VAL A 124 -11.20 15.53 4.49
N ARG A 125 -11.92 15.34 5.59
CA ARG A 125 -11.63 15.97 6.88
C ARG A 125 -11.09 14.94 7.86
N LEU A 126 -9.88 15.16 8.38
CA LEU A 126 -9.39 14.46 9.56
C LEU A 126 -9.74 15.28 10.81
N ILE A 127 -10.28 14.61 11.82
CA ILE A 127 -10.48 15.15 13.17
C ILE A 127 -9.72 14.24 14.12
N THR A 128 -8.74 14.78 14.84
CA THR A 128 -7.85 13.99 15.68
C THR A 128 -7.52 14.68 17.00
N THR A 129 -7.32 13.90 18.07
CA THR A 129 -6.77 14.40 19.35
C THR A 129 -5.24 14.51 19.34
N GLN A 130 -4.57 14.13 18.25
CA GLN A 130 -3.12 14.07 18.16
C GLN A 130 -2.58 14.97 17.05
N ALA A 131 -1.73 15.94 17.41
CA ALA A 131 -1.17 16.91 16.46
C ALA A 131 -0.24 16.26 15.42
N SER A 132 0.51 15.20 15.79
CA SER A 132 1.35 14.45 14.85
C SER A 132 0.54 13.74 13.76
N ALA A 133 -0.67 13.27 14.08
CA ALA A 133 -1.58 12.69 13.10
C ALA A 133 -2.15 13.74 12.12
N ALA A 134 -2.44 14.94 12.62
CA ALA A 134 -2.81 16.08 11.79
C ALA A 134 -1.64 16.50 10.88
N TYR A 135 -0.41 16.53 11.40
CA TYR A 135 0.82 16.81 10.64
C TYR A 135 0.99 15.77 9.52
N PHE A 136 0.92 14.49 9.85
CA PHE A 136 0.98 13.38 8.89
C PHE A 136 -0.06 13.51 7.78
N PHE A 137 -1.32 13.74 8.13
CA PHE A 137 -2.39 13.88 7.14
C PHE A 137 -2.17 15.07 6.20
N LYS A 138 -1.67 16.19 6.72
CA LYS A 138 -1.31 17.36 5.89
C LYS A 138 -0.18 17.05 4.90
N LEU A 139 0.76 16.18 5.27
CA LEU A 139 1.82 15.74 4.35
C LEU A 139 1.31 14.85 3.21
N ILE A 140 0.32 13.98 3.47
CA ILE A 140 -0.14 12.97 2.49
C ILE A 140 -1.36 13.40 1.66
N SER A 141 -2.05 14.47 2.07
CA SER A 141 -3.20 15.02 1.38
C SER A 141 -2.83 16.24 0.54
N ILE A 142 -3.62 16.50 -0.50
CA ILE A 142 -3.49 17.71 -1.31
C ILE A 142 -4.02 18.87 -0.46
N THR A 143 -3.18 19.87 -0.22
CA THR A 143 -3.55 21.03 0.59
C THR A 143 -4.52 21.92 -0.18
N PRO A 144 -5.73 22.20 0.35
CA PRO A 144 -6.66 23.11 -0.28
C PRO A 144 -6.13 24.55 -0.25
N SER A 145 -6.44 25.32 -1.29
CA SER A 145 -6.23 26.77 -1.29
C SER A 145 -7.13 27.48 -0.27
N GLU A 146 -6.79 28.71 0.11
CA GLU A 146 -7.63 29.51 1.01
C GLU A 146 -9.07 29.65 0.50
N LYS A 147 -9.26 29.79 -0.82
CA LYS A 147 -10.58 29.86 -1.45
C LYS A 147 -11.33 28.54 -1.32
N GLU A 148 -10.68 27.41 -1.54
CA GLU A 148 -11.29 26.09 -1.39
C GLU A 148 -11.65 25.80 0.08
N LEU A 149 -10.85 26.27 1.04
CA LEU A 149 -11.15 26.17 2.48
C LEU A 149 -12.43 26.92 2.87
N GLN A 150 -12.70 28.08 2.28
CA GLN A 150 -13.91 28.87 2.57
C GLN A 150 -15.20 28.13 2.20
N SER A 151 -15.15 27.28 1.17
CA SER A 151 -16.29 26.48 0.69
C SER A 151 -16.07 24.98 0.88
N PHE A 152 -15.22 24.57 1.83
CA PHE A 152 -14.85 23.16 1.98
C PHE A 152 -15.99 22.34 2.59
N GLU A 153 -16.53 21.41 1.81
CA GLU A 153 -17.51 20.44 2.26
C GLU A 153 -16.89 19.03 2.29
N PRO A 154 -16.65 18.44 3.48
CA PRO A 154 -16.04 17.13 3.54
C PRO A 154 -16.99 16.07 2.95
N GLN A 155 -16.49 15.35 1.96
CA GLN A 155 -17.15 14.18 1.38
C GLN A 155 -16.82 12.92 2.16
N TRP A 156 -15.74 12.91 2.95
CA TRP A 156 -15.40 11.86 3.90
C TRP A 156 -14.82 12.46 5.19
N VAL A 157 -15.14 11.85 6.34
CA VAL A 157 -14.59 12.27 7.64
C VAL A 157 -13.90 11.12 8.35
N ILE A 158 -12.66 11.35 8.77
CA ILE A 158 -11.89 10.42 9.60
C ILE A 158 -11.84 11.00 11.01
N MET A 159 -12.26 10.21 11.99
CA MET A 159 -12.18 10.54 13.41
C MET A 159 -11.14 9.63 14.05
N HIS A 160 -10.10 10.23 14.61
CA HIS A 160 -8.94 9.52 15.15
C HIS A 160 -8.70 9.92 16.61
N SER A 161 -8.68 8.95 17.51
CA SER A 161 -8.30 9.20 18.91
C SER A 161 -7.54 7.98 19.46
N PRO A 162 -6.20 8.04 19.51
CA PRO A 162 -5.38 6.91 19.96
C PRO A 162 -5.63 6.56 21.43
N GLN A 163 -6.01 7.54 22.24
CA GLN A 163 -6.28 7.34 23.68
C GLN A 163 -7.63 6.68 23.95
N THR A 164 -8.58 6.75 23.01
CA THR A 164 -9.89 6.10 23.19
C THR A 164 -9.71 4.58 23.19
N GLN A 165 -10.19 3.92 24.23
CA GLN A 165 -10.28 2.46 24.33
C GLN A 165 -11.74 2.03 24.48
N ILE A 166 -12.13 0.96 23.78
CA ILE A 166 -13.46 0.37 23.90
C ILE A 166 -13.40 -0.76 24.93
N GLU A 167 -13.54 -0.44 26.21
CA GLU A 167 -13.39 -1.41 27.31
C GLU A 167 -14.41 -2.56 27.24
N ASP A 168 -15.63 -2.28 26.79
CA ASP A 168 -16.72 -3.25 26.59
C ASP A 168 -16.69 -3.92 25.20
N TYR A 169 -15.50 -4.10 24.63
CA TYR A 169 -15.34 -4.62 23.27
C TYR A 169 -16.03 -5.98 23.04
N GLN A 170 -16.03 -6.86 24.05
CA GLN A 170 -16.67 -8.18 23.97
C GLN A 170 -18.19 -8.07 23.79
N ASP A 171 -18.85 -7.15 24.51
CA ASP A 171 -20.29 -6.90 24.41
C ASP A 171 -20.68 -6.31 23.05
N LEU A 172 -19.71 -5.71 22.36
CA LEU A 172 -19.86 -5.12 21.03
C LEU A 172 -19.40 -6.04 19.89
N ASP A 173 -19.16 -7.33 20.16
CA ASP A 173 -18.68 -8.32 19.18
C ASP A 173 -17.37 -7.87 18.49
N LEU A 174 -16.47 -7.20 19.22
CA LEU A 174 -15.18 -6.74 18.72
C LEU A 174 -14.05 -7.66 19.21
N ASN A 175 -12.94 -7.65 18.48
CA ASN A 175 -11.72 -8.42 18.77
C ASN A 175 -10.95 -7.89 19.97
N SER A 176 -10.82 -6.57 20.09
CA SER A 176 -10.10 -5.92 21.19
C SER A 176 -10.66 -4.53 21.47
N SER A 177 -10.05 -3.81 22.44
CA SER A 177 -10.37 -2.42 22.77
C SER A 177 -10.08 -1.41 21.64
N LYS A 178 -9.39 -1.85 20.58
CA LYS A 178 -8.98 -1.06 19.42
C LYS A 178 -9.99 -1.24 18.29
N VAL A 179 -10.23 -0.19 17.51
CA VAL A 179 -11.19 -0.26 16.40
C VAL A 179 -10.74 0.61 15.22
N ILE A 180 -10.67 -0.01 14.05
CA ILE A 180 -10.57 0.66 12.74
C ILE A 180 -11.87 0.39 11.98
N ALA A 181 -12.88 1.24 12.17
CA ALA A 181 -14.22 1.04 11.61
C ALA A 181 -14.55 2.04 10.50
N THR A 182 -15.23 1.58 9.45
CA THR A 182 -15.67 2.43 8.34
C THR A 182 -17.16 2.27 8.06
N ASN A 183 -17.87 3.40 7.96
CA ASN A 183 -19.27 3.47 7.59
C ASN A 183 -19.45 4.15 6.22
N LEU A 184 -19.52 3.32 5.17
CA LEU A 184 -19.65 3.78 3.77
C LEU A 184 -20.91 4.60 3.49
N LYS A 185 -21.99 4.40 4.28
CA LYS A 185 -23.23 5.15 4.10
C LYS A 185 -23.12 6.56 4.70
N GLN A 186 -22.50 6.68 5.87
CA GLN A 186 -22.28 7.97 6.54
C GLN A 186 -21.04 8.69 6.02
N ARG A 187 -20.19 7.99 5.26
CA ARG A 187 -18.89 8.48 4.77
C ARG A 187 -17.95 8.88 5.91
N GLU A 188 -17.89 8.01 6.90
CA GLU A 188 -17.14 8.23 8.14
C GLU A 188 -16.25 7.03 8.45
N SER A 189 -15.07 7.29 9.00
CA SER A 189 -14.19 6.29 9.61
C SER A 189 -13.84 6.67 11.04
N ILE A 190 -13.73 5.67 11.91
CA ILE A 190 -13.29 5.80 13.31
C ILE A 190 -12.04 4.95 13.49
N LEU A 191 -10.99 5.56 14.02
CA LEU A 191 -9.73 4.92 14.39
C LEU A 191 -9.46 5.22 15.86
N VAL A 192 -9.47 4.18 16.70
CA VAL A 192 -9.23 4.31 18.15
C VAL A 192 -8.27 3.25 18.64
N GLY A 193 -7.51 3.59 19.69
CA GLY A 193 -6.59 2.67 20.35
C GLY A 193 -5.28 2.42 19.59
N THR A 194 -4.93 3.24 18.60
CA THR A 194 -3.65 3.15 17.88
C THR A 194 -3.11 4.53 17.50
N MET A 195 -1.81 4.73 17.70
CA MET A 195 -1.06 5.91 17.23
C MET A 195 -0.36 5.67 15.89
N TYR A 196 -0.52 4.48 15.31
CA TYR A 196 0.15 4.13 14.05
C TYR A 196 -0.46 4.89 12.88
N LEU A 197 0.26 5.89 12.39
CA LEU A 197 -0.21 6.91 11.46
C LEU A 197 -0.59 6.35 10.10
N ALA A 198 0.11 5.30 9.66
CA ALA A 198 -0.18 4.67 8.37
C ALA A 198 -1.60 4.10 8.28
N GLU A 199 -2.29 3.80 9.41
CA GLU A 199 -3.70 3.38 9.37
C GLU A 199 -4.61 4.44 8.76
N ILE A 200 -4.37 5.73 9.04
CA ILE A 200 -5.12 6.85 8.45
C ILE A 200 -5.05 6.78 6.92
N ASN A 201 -3.84 6.58 6.39
CA ASN A 201 -3.63 6.45 4.95
C ASN A 201 -4.23 5.15 4.37
N LYS A 202 -4.12 4.02 5.08
CA LYS A 202 -4.71 2.75 4.62
C LYS A 202 -6.24 2.78 4.56
N VAL A 203 -6.88 3.50 5.48
CA VAL A 203 -8.32 3.78 5.42
C VAL A 203 -8.65 4.62 4.20
N LEU A 204 -7.92 5.72 3.95
CA LEU A 204 -8.10 6.57 2.76
C LEU A 204 -7.97 5.78 1.45
N LEU A 205 -6.92 4.99 1.32
CA LEU A 205 -6.70 4.13 0.15
C LEU A 205 -7.85 3.14 -0.04
N SER A 206 -8.33 2.51 1.03
CA SER A 206 -9.41 1.52 0.97
C SER A 206 -10.73 2.15 0.52
N ILE A 207 -11.09 3.33 1.05
CA ILE A 207 -12.30 4.05 0.65
C ILE A 207 -12.21 4.55 -0.79
N MET A 208 -11.03 5.03 -1.18
CA MET A 208 -10.83 5.63 -2.49
C MET A 208 -10.89 4.56 -3.57
N SER A 209 -10.21 3.44 -3.29
CA SER A 209 -10.30 2.22 -4.09
C SER A 209 -11.75 1.78 -4.31
N TYR A 210 -12.56 1.73 -3.24
CA TYR A 210 -13.97 1.36 -3.33
C TYR A 210 -14.76 2.30 -4.25
N TYR A 211 -14.65 3.61 -4.06
CA TYR A 211 -15.39 4.59 -4.85
C TYR A 211 -14.98 4.60 -6.32
N LEU A 212 -13.67 4.60 -6.58
CA LEU A 212 -13.14 4.61 -7.94
C LEU A 212 -13.50 3.34 -8.71
N LEU A 213 -13.37 2.17 -8.07
CA LEU A 213 -13.71 0.89 -8.70
C LEU A 213 -15.19 0.78 -9.06
N LEU A 214 -16.09 1.41 -8.30
CA LEU A 214 -17.52 1.44 -8.64
C LEU A 214 -17.83 2.32 -9.85
N ASN A 215 -16.91 3.21 -10.21
CA ASN A 215 -16.97 4.07 -11.41
C ASN A 215 -16.04 3.56 -12.53
N ASP A 216 -15.66 2.28 -12.50
CA ASP A 216 -14.77 1.62 -13.48
C ASP A 216 -13.38 2.28 -13.64
N ILE A 217 -12.91 2.98 -12.60
CA ILE A 217 -11.54 3.51 -12.52
C ILE A 217 -10.69 2.51 -11.74
N GLY A 218 -9.61 2.04 -12.35
CA GLY A 218 -8.77 1.01 -11.77
C GLY A 218 -7.90 1.58 -10.65
N VAL A 219 -8.02 1.04 -9.44
CA VAL A 219 -7.12 1.34 -8.34
C VAL A 219 -6.18 0.18 -8.13
N PHE A 220 -4.88 0.46 -8.19
CA PHE A 220 -3.82 -0.54 -8.15
C PHE A 220 -2.81 -0.15 -7.09
N TYR A 221 -2.52 -1.09 -6.17
CA TYR A 221 -1.56 -0.89 -5.10
C TYR A 221 -0.17 -1.26 -5.60
N CYS A 222 0.59 -0.25 -6.00
CA CYS A 222 1.85 -0.39 -6.69
C CYS A 222 2.69 0.87 -6.52
N ALA A 223 4.00 0.72 -6.75
CA ALA A 223 4.84 1.87 -7.05
C ALA A 223 4.86 2.11 -8.55
N VAL A 224 5.00 3.36 -8.95
CA VAL A 224 5.10 3.76 -10.36
C VAL A 224 6.25 4.72 -10.52
N SER A 225 7.07 4.49 -11.54
CA SER A 225 8.15 5.40 -11.92
C SER A 225 8.04 5.77 -13.39
N VAL A 226 8.63 6.90 -13.76
CA VAL A 226 8.76 7.37 -15.14
C VAL A 226 10.21 7.76 -15.40
N ASP A 227 10.75 7.42 -16.57
CA ASP A 227 12.09 7.85 -16.98
C ASP A 227 12.07 9.17 -17.78
N ALA A 228 13.24 9.67 -18.17
CA ALA A 228 13.39 10.91 -18.92
C ALA A 228 12.74 10.88 -20.32
N GLU A 229 12.47 9.69 -20.86
CA GLU A 229 11.79 9.47 -22.15
C GLU A 229 10.26 9.30 -21.97
N ALA A 230 9.74 9.57 -20.77
CA ALA A 230 8.36 9.37 -20.38
C ALA A 230 7.88 7.91 -20.42
N ASN A 231 8.80 6.92 -20.43
CA ASN A 231 8.41 5.52 -20.27
C ASN A 231 8.08 5.25 -18.81
N SER A 232 6.86 4.77 -18.56
CA SER A 232 6.41 4.46 -17.21
C SER A 232 6.40 2.97 -16.90
N THR A 233 6.72 2.65 -15.64
CA THR A 233 6.79 1.29 -15.13
C THR A 233 5.95 1.15 -13.86
N ILE A 234 5.04 0.17 -13.85
CA ILE A 234 4.28 -0.23 -12.66
C ILE A 234 4.99 -1.39 -11.97
N PHE A 235 5.18 -1.28 -10.65
CA PHE A 235 5.72 -2.33 -9.79
C PHE A 235 4.65 -2.80 -8.79
N PHE A 236 4.08 -3.97 -9.02
CA PHE A 236 3.23 -4.67 -8.07
C PHE A 236 4.05 -5.48 -7.08
N GLY A 237 3.56 -5.63 -5.85
CA GLY A 237 4.19 -6.46 -4.83
C GLY A 237 3.81 -6.01 -3.41
N LEU A 238 4.00 -6.86 -2.41
CA LEU A 238 3.72 -6.49 -1.02
C LEU A 238 4.75 -5.51 -0.44
N SER A 239 4.46 -4.98 0.74
CA SER A 239 5.44 -4.19 1.51
C SER A 239 6.73 -4.99 1.70
N GLY A 240 7.88 -4.33 1.53
CA GLY A 240 9.19 -4.98 1.66
C GLY A 240 9.68 -5.78 0.43
N SER A 241 8.88 -5.91 -0.63
CA SER A 241 9.30 -6.55 -1.90
C SER A 241 10.26 -5.71 -2.76
N GLY A 242 10.56 -4.47 -2.35
CA GLY A 242 11.49 -3.59 -3.08
C GLY A 242 10.85 -2.70 -4.14
N LYS A 243 9.51 -2.60 -4.20
CA LYS A 243 8.78 -1.68 -5.11
C LYS A 243 9.38 -0.27 -5.11
N THR A 244 9.43 0.35 -3.93
CA THR A 244 9.93 1.71 -3.73
C THR A 244 11.38 1.83 -4.16
N THR A 245 12.23 0.89 -3.76
CA THR A 245 13.66 0.89 -4.11
C THR A 245 13.90 0.81 -5.62
N LEU A 246 13.09 0.03 -6.34
CA LEU A 246 13.20 -0.09 -7.81
C LEU A 246 12.55 1.10 -8.55
N ALA A 247 11.46 1.63 -8.01
CA ALA A 247 10.79 2.81 -8.58
C ALA A 247 11.60 4.09 -8.36
N LEU A 248 12.40 4.15 -7.29
CA LEU A 248 13.39 5.20 -7.05
C LEU A 248 14.71 4.93 -7.78
N ASP A 249 14.88 3.90 -8.60
CA ASP A 249 16.18 3.60 -9.23
C ASP A 249 16.72 4.76 -10.09
N GLN A 250 18.03 4.81 -10.34
CA GLN A 250 18.67 5.91 -11.07
C GLN A 250 17.98 6.19 -12.42
N ASN A 251 17.92 7.47 -12.81
CA ASN A 251 17.30 7.97 -14.05
C ASN A 251 15.77 7.87 -14.10
N LYS A 252 15.10 7.68 -12.96
CA LYS A 252 13.63 7.62 -12.87
C LYS A 252 13.11 8.59 -11.81
N SER A 253 11.94 9.13 -12.08
CA SER A 253 11.14 9.90 -11.12
C SER A 253 10.02 9.03 -10.58
N LEU A 254 9.85 9.02 -9.26
CA LEU A 254 8.75 8.33 -8.59
C LEU A 254 7.44 9.10 -8.80
N VAL A 255 6.41 8.40 -9.26
CA VAL A 255 5.06 8.95 -9.50
C VAL A 255 4.09 8.54 -8.40
N ALA A 256 4.21 7.33 -7.88
CA ALA A 256 3.42 6.83 -6.78
C ALA A 256 4.18 5.74 -6.04
N ASN A 257 3.94 5.57 -4.74
CA ASN A 257 4.56 4.51 -3.96
C ASN A 257 3.58 3.44 -3.46
N GLU A 258 2.37 3.85 -3.07
CA GLU A 258 1.39 2.97 -2.45
C GLU A 258 0.27 2.58 -3.41
N ALA A 259 -0.33 3.54 -4.11
CA ALA A 259 -1.39 3.27 -5.08
C ALA A 259 -1.55 4.35 -6.15
N ILE A 260 -2.21 3.95 -7.25
CA ILE A 260 -2.61 4.81 -8.36
C ILE A 260 -4.08 4.64 -8.70
N ALA A 261 -4.65 5.67 -9.33
CA ALA A 261 -5.82 5.56 -10.19
C ALA A 261 -5.36 5.44 -11.66
N TRP A 262 -5.80 4.39 -12.34
CA TRP A 262 -5.55 4.17 -13.77
C TRP A 262 -6.86 4.27 -14.56
N THR A 263 -6.99 5.41 -15.21
CA THR A 263 -8.13 5.73 -16.09
C THR A 263 -7.92 5.13 -17.48
N GLU A 264 -8.98 5.04 -18.29
CA GLU A 264 -8.88 4.42 -19.61
C GLU A 264 -8.16 5.28 -20.66
N MET A 265 -8.36 6.61 -20.61
CA MET A 265 -7.93 7.54 -21.67
C MET A 265 -7.15 8.75 -21.17
N ARG A 266 -6.88 8.85 -19.86
CA ARG A 266 -6.26 10.04 -19.26
C ARG A 266 -4.98 9.71 -18.48
N GLY A 267 -4.65 8.42 -18.41
CA GLY A 267 -3.42 7.92 -17.82
C GLY A 267 -3.51 7.55 -16.34
N VAL A 268 -2.38 7.73 -15.67
CA VAL A 268 -2.11 7.21 -14.32
C VAL A 268 -1.90 8.37 -13.35
N TYR A 269 -2.69 8.40 -12.29
CA TYR A 269 -2.69 9.45 -11.28
C TYR A 269 -2.31 8.86 -9.93
N SER A 270 -1.49 9.56 -9.15
CA SER A 270 -1.32 9.18 -7.75
C SER A 270 -2.58 9.50 -6.95
N LEU A 271 -2.89 8.63 -5.98
CA LEU A 271 -3.97 8.91 -5.03
C LEU A 271 -3.54 9.87 -3.91
N GLU A 272 -2.25 9.90 -3.58
CA GLU A 272 -1.68 10.64 -2.44
C GLU A 272 -0.84 11.83 -2.93
N SER A 273 -0.81 12.91 -2.13
CA SER A 273 0.04 14.08 -2.37
C SER A 273 1.37 14.04 -1.62
N GLY A 274 1.58 13.02 -0.79
CA GLY A 274 2.80 12.76 -0.03
C GLY A 274 3.38 11.39 -0.33
N LEU A 275 4.64 11.17 0.05
CA LEU A 275 5.30 9.88 -0.02
C LEU A 275 5.59 9.40 1.40
N THR A 276 5.05 8.24 1.76
CA THR A 276 5.46 7.49 2.94
C THR A 276 6.31 6.31 2.51
N ILE A 277 7.61 6.36 2.82
CA ILE A 277 8.60 5.37 2.38
C ILE A 277 9.40 4.83 3.55
N LYS A 278 9.83 3.57 3.48
CA LYS A 278 10.67 2.97 4.54
C LYS A 278 12.07 3.55 4.48
N SER A 279 12.64 3.98 5.62
CA SER A 279 14.02 4.52 5.68
C SER A 279 15.06 3.51 5.17
N ALA A 280 14.80 2.21 5.32
CA ALA A 280 15.62 1.14 4.77
C ALA A 280 15.71 1.09 3.23
N SER A 281 14.90 1.89 2.52
CA SER A 281 14.84 1.85 1.05
C SER A 281 15.86 2.75 0.36
N PHE A 282 16.54 3.62 1.12
CA PHE A 282 17.44 4.66 0.62
C PHE A 282 18.46 5.05 1.69
N LYS A 283 19.60 5.60 1.29
CA LYS A 283 20.56 6.20 2.22
C LYS A 283 20.21 7.66 2.49
N LYS A 284 20.67 8.22 3.61
CA LYS A 284 20.40 9.63 3.98
C LYS A 284 20.96 10.63 2.95
N ASP A 285 22.07 10.29 2.30
CA ASP A 285 22.76 11.11 1.29
C ASP A 285 22.28 10.84 -0.15
N ASP A 286 21.24 10.02 -0.33
CA ASP A 286 20.71 9.65 -1.64
C ASP A 286 20.20 10.90 -2.40
N PRO A 287 20.82 11.27 -3.53
CA PRO A 287 20.51 12.52 -4.23
C PRO A 287 19.05 12.61 -4.69
N ARG A 288 18.38 11.46 -4.85
CA ARG A 288 17.00 11.36 -5.37
C ARG A 288 15.94 11.81 -4.36
N ILE A 289 16.29 11.81 -3.08
CA ILE A 289 15.41 12.18 -1.98
C ILE A 289 16.03 13.21 -1.05
N LYS A 290 17.32 13.55 -1.23
CA LYS A 290 18.05 14.51 -0.39
C LYS A 290 17.31 15.85 -0.27
N GLN A 291 16.73 16.32 -1.38
CA GLN A 291 15.92 17.54 -1.38
C GLN A 291 14.65 17.39 -0.54
N ALA A 292 13.98 16.23 -0.62
CA ALA A 292 12.80 15.95 0.19
C ALA A 292 13.15 15.83 1.68
N LEU A 293 14.31 15.24 2.00
CA LEU A 293 14.82 15.14 3.38
C LEU A 293 15.25 16.49 3.99
N ALA A 294 15.37 17.54 3.18
CA ALA A 294 15.66 18.90 3.65
C ALA A 294 14.39 19.76 3.87
N GLY A 295 13.22 19.23 3.50
CA GLY A 295 11.92 19.89 3.66
C GLY A 295 11.21 19.51 4.96
N ASP A 296 9.92 19.84 5.03
CA ASP A 296 9.06 19.36 6.10
C ASP A 296 8.83 17.85 5.96
N LEU A 297 9.11 17.09 7.02
CA LEU A 297 8.92 15.64 7.01
C LEU A 297 8.58 15.08 8.38
N LEU A 298 8.00 13.88 8.39
CA LEU A 298 7.69 13.10 9.58
C LEU A 298 8.44 11.77 9.53
N ILE A 299 9.16 11.43 10.59
CA ILE A 299 9.76 10.11 10.80
C ILE A 299 8.98 9.41 11.91
N GLU A 300 8.38 8.27 11.57
CA GLU A 300 7.62 7.42 12.49
C GLU A 300 8.43 6.17 12.83
N ASN A 301 8.51 5.84 14.13
CA ASN A 301 9.22 4.67 14.67
C ASN A 301 10.70 4.62 14.24
N PRO A 302 11.51 5.67 14.52
CA PRO A 302 12.92 5.70 14.14
C PRO A 302 13.70 4.58 14.83
N ASN A 303 14.61 3.98 14.06
CA ASN A 303 15.66 3.14 14.59
C ASN A 303 16.93 3.98 14.75
N PHE A 304 17.62 3.83 15.87
CA PHE A 304 18.81 4.60 16.21
C PHE A 304 20.07 3.73 16.23
N ASP A 305 21.20 4.30 15.83
CA ASP A 305 22.54 3.74 16.04
C ASP A 305 23.05 3.99 17.47
N ASP A 306 24.22 3.45 17.82
CA ASP A 306 24.83 3.63 19.16
C ASP A 306 25.10 5.11 19.49
N SER A 307 25.23 5.96 18.47
CA SER A 307 25.42 7.41 18.59
C SER A 307 24.10 8.20 18.57
N HIS A 308 22.96 7.51 18.64
CA HIS A 308 21.60 8.08 18.63
C HIS A 308 21.22 8.80 17.32
N ASN A 309 21.85 8.44 16.19
CA ASN A 309 21.41 8.90 14.87
C ASN A 309 20.39 7.95 14.27
N ILE A 310 19.43 8.51 13.52
CA ILE A 310 18.43 7.71 12.79
C ILE A 310 19.10 6.93 11.65
N ILE A 311 18.80 5.63 11.58
CA ILE A 311 19.35 4.69 10.59
C ILE A 311 18.57 4.76 9.27
N PHE A 312 19.31 4.85 8.16
CA PHE A 312 18.80 4.84 6.79
C PHE A 312 19.54 3.78 5.95
N GLY A 313 18.85 3.17 4.99
CA GLY A 313 19.44 2.24 4.02
C GLY A 313 19.71 0.83 4.53
N GLU A 314 19.41 0.56 5.80
CA GLU A 314 19.63 -0.73 6.44
C GLU A 314 18.32 -1.35 6.92
N LYS A 315 18.21 -2.68 6.76
CA LYS A 315 17.11 -3.48 7.33
C LYS A 315 17.66 -4.21 8.54
N ASN A 316 17.24 -3.82 9.73
CA ASN A 316 17.48 -4.62 10.92
C ASN A 316 16.26 -5.50 11.21
N SER A 317 16.47 -6.81 11.39
CA SER A 317 15.40 -7.78 11.63
C SER A 317 14.75 -7.66 13.01
N SER A 318 15.41 -6.98 13.95
CA SER A 318 14.95 -6.82 15.34
C SER A 318 14.30 -5.46 15.63
N GLN A 319 14.25 -4.53 14.68
CA GLN A 319 13.81 -3.16 14.92
C GLN A 319 12.57 -2.76 14.09
N SER A 320 11.84 -1.75 14.57
CA SER A 320 10.54 -1.33 14.03
C SER A 320 10.62 -0.84 12.57
N ASN A 321 9.48 -0.89 11.86
CA ASN A 321 9.36 -0.30 10.52
C ASN A 321 9.45 1.23 10.61
N THR A 322 10.64 1.79 10.43
CA THR A 322 10.81 3.24 10.33
C THR A 322 10.25 3.74 9.00
N TYR A 323 9.27 4.64 9.07
CA TYR A 323 8.69 5.31 7.92
C TYR A 323 9.10 6.78 7.90
N VAL A 324 9.31 7.29 6.70
CA VAL A 324 9.62 8.69 6.42
C VAL A 324 8.55 9.20 5.48
N THR A 325 7.82 10.22 5.93
CA THR A 325 6.71 10.85 5.20
C THR A 325 7.06 12.29 4.87
N PHE A 326 6.90 12.71 3.63
CA PHE A 326 7.19 14.06 3.16
C PHE A 326 6.29 14.45 1.98
N PRO A 327 6.10 15.75 1.69
CA PRO A 327 5.25 16.20 0.60
C PRO A 327 5.93 15.99 -0.75
N ARG A 328 5.13 15.92 -1.82
CA ARG A 328 5.62 15.62 -3.17
C ARG A 328 5.96 16.82 -4.03
N GLU A 329 6.20 18.00 -3.45
CA GLU A 329 6.40 19.25 -4.22
C GLU A 329 7.49 19.15 -5.31
N ASN A 330 8.44 18.20 -5.17
CA ASN A 330 9.51 17.95 -6.14
C ASN A 330 9.33 16.68 -7.01
N PHE A 331 8.15 16.04 -7.00
CA PHE A 331 7.88 14.78 -7.71
C PHE A 331 6.75 14.92 -8.74
N VAL A 332 6.79 14.10 -9.78
CA VAL A 332 5.76 14.03 -10.83
C VAL A 332 4.53 13.30 -10.28
N ASN A 333 3.34 13.91 -10.32
CA ASN A 333 2.13 13.30 -9.74
C ASN A 333 1.21 12.60 -10.75
N VAL A 334 1.42 12.86 -12.04
CA VAL A 334 0.56 12.39 -13.13
C VAL A 334 1.41 11.92 -14.29
N ILE A 335 1.05 10.77 -14.87
CA ILE A 335 1.53 10.31 -16.16
C ILE A 335 0.39 10.51 -17.17
N ASN A 336 0.56 11.48 -18.06
CA ASN A 336 -0.44 11.85 -19.07
C ASN A 336 -0.42 10.94 -20.31
N THR A 337 0.07 9.70 -20.19
CA THR A 337 0.05 8.71 -21.27
C THR A 337 -1.01 7.65 -20.97
N ASP A 338 -1.67 7.15 -22.02
CA ASP A 338 -2.81 6.23 -21.88
C ASP A 338 -2.46 4.95 -21.11
N ASN A 339 -1.22 4.46 -21.27
CA ASN A 339 -0.80 3.18 -20.75
C ASN A 339 0.68 3.16 -20.32
N PRO A 340 1.00 2.49 -19.20
CA PRO A 340 2.37 2.17 -18.86
C PRO A 340 3.05 1.27 -19.89
N ASN A 341 4.37 1.45 -20.02
CA ASN A 341 5.22 0.73 -20.96
C ASN A 341 5.61 -0.65 -20.41
N THR A 342 5.76 -0.76 -19.09
CA THR A 342 6.16 -2.01 -18.42
C THR A 342 5.38 -2.24 -17.13
N ILE A 343 5.01 -3.50 -16.88
CA ILE A 343 4.39 -3.94 -15.63
C ILE A 343 5.23 -5.08 -15.04
N ILE A 344 5.62 -4.92 -13.78
CA ILE A 344 6.48 -5.86 -13.06
C ILE A 344 5.78 -6.33 -11.79
N PHE A 345 5.60 -7.63 -11.66
CA PHE A 345 5.16 -8.29 -10.43
C PHE A 345 6.38 -8.74 -9.64
N LEU A 346 6.62 -8.14 -8.47
CA LEU A 346 7.69 -8.52 -7.56
C LEU A 346 7.19 -9.63 -6.63
N VAL A 347 7.89 -10.76 -6.63
CA VAL A 347 7.55 -11.91 -5.79
C VAL A 347 8.73 -12.28 -4.90
N LYS A 348 8.48 -12.44 -3.61
CA LYS A 348 9.49 -12.86 -2.63
C LYS A 348 9.41 -14.37 -2.46
N ASP A 349 9.92 -15.15 -3.42
CA ASP A 349 9.83 -16.61 -3.36
C ASP A 349 10.79 -17.19 -2.31
N ALA A 350 10.27 -17.61 -1.15
CA ALA A 350 11.04 -18.28 -0.10
C ALA A 350 11.36 -19.75 -0.40
N LYS A 351 10.63 -20.37 -1.35
CA LYS A 351 10.98 -21.70 -1.85
C LYS A 351 12.16 -21.66 -2.80
N GLY A 352 12.49 -20.50 -3.35
CA GLY A 352 13.64 -20.28 -4.22
C GLY A 352 13.62 -21.07 -5.53
N VAL A 353 12.43 -21.39 -6.06
CA VAL A 353 12.24 -22.24 -7.25
C VAL A 353 11.79 -21.46 -8.48
N LEU A 354 11.21 -20.28 -8.32
CA LEU A 354 10.86 -19.42 -9.45
C LEU A 354 12.12 -18.91 -10.16
N PRO A 355 12.08 -18.74 -11.49
CA PRO A 355 13.19 -18.13 -12.21
C PRO A 355 13.38 -16.68 -11.78
N ARG A 356 14.55 -16.13 -12.10
CA ARG A 356 14.87 -14.74 -11.80
C ARG A 356 13.88 -13.75 -12.42
N VAL A 357 13.54 -13.98 -13.70
CA VAL A 357 12.55 -13.21 -14.45
C VAL A 357 11.69 -14.16 -15.27
N ALA A 358 10.38 -14.02 -15.18
CA ALA A 358 9.40 -14.64 -16.06
C ALA A 358 8.69 -13.58 -16.90
N LYS A 359 8.71 -13.72 -18.23
CA LYS A 359 7.88 -12.93 -19.15
C LYS A 359 6.49 -13.52 -19.21
N LEU A 360 5.49 -12.69 -18.89
CA LEU A 360 4.09 -13.10 -18.81
C LEU A 360 3.31 -12.64 -20.04
N SER A 361 2.36 -13.47 -20.47
CA SER A 361 1.26 -13.01 -21.32
C SER A 361 0.24 -12.19 -20.51
N LYS A 362 -0.62 -11.41 -21.18
CA LYS A 362 -1.71 -10.67 -20.52
C LYS A 362 -2.62 -11.58 -19.68
N GLY A 363 -2.91 -12.80 -20.16
CA GLY A 363 -3.73 -13.76 -19.43
C GLY A 363 -3.03 -14.33 -18.19
N GLN A 364 -1.73 -14.64 -18.29
CA GLN A 364 -0.92 -15.02 -17.13
C GLN A 364 -0.83 -13.87 -16.11
N ALA A 365 -0.71 -12.63 -16.57
CA ALA A 365 -0.68 -11.45 -15.69
C ALA A 365 -1.94 -11.38 -14.82
N ILE A 366 -3.13 -11.64 -15.39
CA ILE A 366 -4.39 -11.68 -14.62
C ILE A 366 -4.39 -12.84 -13.61
N TYR A 367 -3.94 -14.04 -14.01
CA TYR A 367 -3.85 -15.19 -13.11
C TYR A 367 -2.92 -14.93 -11.91
N TYR A 368 -1.71 -14.42 -12.16
CA TYR A 368 -0.75 -14.12 -11.10
C TYR A 368 -1.13 -12.89 -10.28
N PHE A 369 -1.84 -11.92 -10.87
CA PHE A 369 -2.41 -10.80 -10.12
C PHE A 369 -3.51 -11.27 -9.15
N LEU A 370 -4.42 -12.14 -9.58
CA LEU A 370 -5.42 -12.76 -8.69
C LEU A 370 -4.77 -13.63 -7.62
N SER A 371 -3.70 -14.36 -7.96
CA SER A 371 -3.00 -15.22 -7.00
C SER A 371 -2.22 -14.41 -5.95
N GLY A 372 -1.48 -13.37 -6.39
CA GLY A 372 -0.73 -12.50 -5.50
C GLY A 372 0.33 -13.21 -4.65
N TYR A 373 1.07 -14.16 -5.25
CA TYR A 373 2.04 -14.98 -4.53
C TYR A 373 3.25 -14.17 -4.02
N THR A 374 3.64 -14.43 -2.79
CA THR A 374 4.86 -13.94 -2.15
C THR A 374 5.24 -14.86 -0.99
N SER A 375 6.11 -14.40 -0.09
CA SER A 375 6.32 -15.03 1.21
C SER A 375 6.32 -13.99 2.32
N THR A 376 5.92 -14.42 3.52
CA THR A 376 5.86 -13.57 4.70
C THR A 376 7.21 -12.90 4.98
N SER A 377 7.17 -11.72 5.59
CA SER A 377 8.38 -11.04 6.04
C SER A 377 8.61 -11.31 7.51
N ILE A 378 9.73 -11.99 7.80
CA ILE A 378 10.23 -12.23 9.16
C ILE A 378 10.31 -10.88 9.89
N GLY A 379 9.78 -10.81 11.12
CA GLY A 379 9.82 -9.62 11.97
C GLY A 379 8.82 -8.51 11.65
N VAL A 380 7.97 -8.65 10.61
CA VAL A 380 6.89 -7.68 10.33
C VAL A 380 5.59 -8.02 11.06
N GLU A 381 5.35 -9.31 11.30
CA GLU A 381 4.20 -9.82 12.05
C GLU A 381 4.72 -10.56 13.29
N ALA A 382 4.10 -10.31 14.44
CA ALA A 382 4.48 -10.93 15.71
C ALA A 382 4.45 -12.47 15.59
N GLY A 383 5.54 -13.15 15.97
CA GLY A 383 5.63 -14.61 15.97
C GLY A 383 6.07 -15.28 14.65
N VAL A 384 6.34 -14.52 13.58
CA VAL A 384 6.85 -15.10 12.32
C VAL A 384 8.37 -15.24 12.36
N THR A 385 8.85 -16.46 12.61
CA THR A 385 10.30 -16.79 12.67
C THR A 385 10.85 -17.34 11.36
N GLU A 386 10.00 -17.87 10.47
CA GLU A 386 10.38 -18.42 9.17
C GLU A 386 9.47 -17.88 8.05
N PRO A 387 9.99 -17.59 6.85
CA PRO A 387 9.19 -17.07 5.74
C PRO A 387 8.31 -18.19 5.16
N LYS A 388 7.00 -17.96 5.14
CA LYS A 388 6.01 -18.92 4.62
C LYS A 388 5.43 -18.44 3.29
N PRO A 389 5.12 -19.34 2.34
CA PRO A 389 4.33 -19.02 1.16
C PRO A 389 3.03 -18.31 1.54
N GLU A 390 2.76 -17.19 0.88
CA GLU A 390 1.58 -16.37 1.14
C GLU A 390 0.95 -15.97 -0.21
N PHE A 391 -0.37 -15.99 -0.27
CA PHE A 391 -1.15 -15.58 -1.42
C PHE A 391 -2.03 -14.41 -1.02
N THR A 392 -1.70 -13.23 -1.54
CA THR A 392 -2.38 -11.99 -1.20
C THR A 392 -3.00 -11.43 -2.46
N SER A 393 -4.29 -11.71 -2.69
CA SER A 393 -5.00 -11.30 -3.91
C SER A 393 -4.71 -9.85 -4.32
N CYS A 394 -4.43 -9.64 -5.61
CA CYS A 394 -4.06 -8.33 -6.18
C CYS A 394 -2.82 -7.67 -5.57
N TYR A 395 -2.00 -8.43 -4.82
CA TYR A 395 -0.92 -7.91 -3.98
C TYR A 395 -1.40 -6.85 -2.96
N ALA A 396 -2.67 -6.92 -2.55
CA ALA A 396 -3.31 -5.86 -1.77
C ALA A 396 -4.52 -6.30 -0.94
N GLN A 397 -4.79 -7.61 -0.79
CA GLN A 397 -5.96 -8.18 -0.08
C GLN A 397 -6.37 -7.44 1.20
N PRO A 398 -5.46 -7.06 2.12
CA PRO A 398 -5.85 -6.36 3.34
C PRO A 398 -6.55 -5.01 3.14
N PHE A 399 -6.38 -4.40 1.96
CA PHE A 399 -6.90 -3.07 1.61
C PHE A 399 -8.13 -3.14 0.68
N LEU A 400 -8.44 -4.32 0.12
CA LEU A 400 -9.51 -4.45 -0.85
C LEU A 400 -10.86 -4.48 -0.15
N LEU A 401 -11.72 -3.49 -0.42
CA LEU A 401 -13.12 -3.53 0.02
C LEU A 401 -14.01 -4.35 -0.92
N LEU A 402 -13.69 -4.42 -2.21
CA LEU A 402 -14.41 -5.21 -3.22
C LEU A 402 -13.72 -6.54 -3.51
N LYS A 403 -14.41 -7.47 -4.18
CA LYS A 403 -13.84 -8.77 -4.57
C LYS A 403 -12.62 -8.58 -5.50
N PRO A 404 -11.55 -9.40 -5.37
CA PRO A 404 -10.36 -9.31 -6.23
C PRO A 404 -10.67 -9.34 -7.73
N THR A 405 -11.70 -10.07 -8.14
CA THR A 405 -12.12 -10.20 -9.54
C THR A 405 -12.64 -8.90 -10.14
N ARG A 406 -13.11 -7.94 -9.33
CA ARG A 406 -13.42 -6.59 -9.79
C ARG A 406 -12.17 -5.82 -10.21
N TYR A 407 -11.10 -5.87 -9.40
CA TYR A 407 -9.81 -5.27 -9.71
C TYR A 407 -9.18 -5.92 -10.95
N ALA A 408 -9.19 -7.25 -11.00
CA ALA A 408 -8.63 -8.01 -12.10
C ALA A 408 -9.39 -7.78 -13.42
N SER A 409 -10.71 -7.59 -13.37
CA SER A 409 -11.52 -7.24 -14.55
C SER A 409 -11.11 -5.89 -15.14
N ILE A 410 -10.93 -4.87 -14.30
CA ILE A 410 -10.47 -3.55 -14.75
C ILE A 410 -9.02 -3.64 -15.27
N LEU A 411 -8.12 -4.35 -14.56
CA LEU A 411 -6.75 -4.57 -15.04
C LEU A 411 -6.76 -5.22 -16.43
N ARG A 412 -7.62 -6.22 -16.65
CA ARG A 412 -7.74 -6.86 -17.96
C ARG A 412 -8.20 -5.88 -19.04
N GLN A 413 -9.15 -5.00 -18.72
CA GLN A 413 -9.58 -3.97 -19.68
C GLN A 413 -8.41 -3.06 -20.05
N ARG A 414 -7.65 -2.56 -19.07
CA ARG A 414 -6.43 -1.76 -19.32
C ARG A 414 -5.39 -2.52 -20.14
N LEU A 415 -5.10 -3.76 -19.77
CA LEU A 415 -4.16 -4.61 -20.51
C LEU A 415 -4.62 -4.90 -21.94
N LYS A 416 -5.92 -4.94 -22.24
CA LYS A 416 -6.43 -5.20 -23.60
C LYS A 416 -5.93 -4.12 -24.57
N HIS A 417 -5.90 -2.86 -24.13
CA HIS A 417 -5.52 -1.69 -24.93
C HIS A 417 -4.04 -1.29 -24.77
N SER A 418 -3.32 -1.91 -23.83
CA SER A 418 -1.90 -1.66 -23.59
C SER A 418 -0.98 -2.59 -24.40
N ASN A 419 0.19 -2.07 -24.81
CA ASN A 419 1.30 -2.86 -25.34
C ASN A 419 2.40 -3.14 -24.29
N ALA A 420 2.06 -3.01 -23.00
CA ALA A 420 3.02 -3.16 -21.91
C ALA A 420 3.78 -4.48 -21.98
N LYS A 421 5.09 -4.42 -21.75
CA LYS A 421 5.89 -5.61 -21.45
C LYS A 421 5.57 -6.04 -20.01
N ILE A 422 5.25 -7.31 -19.80
CA ILE A 422 4.82 -7.82 -18.49
C ILE A 422 5.80 -8.86 -17.97
N TYR A 423 6.31 -8.64 -16.76
CA TYR A 423 7.29 -9.51 -16.11
C TYR A 423 6.87 -9.85 -14.68
N MET A 424 7.31 -11.02 -14.22
CA MET A 424 7.36 -11.38 -12.81
C MET A 424 8.82 -11.57 -12.43
N ILE A 425 9.27 -10.93 -11.35
CA ILE A 425 10.66 -10.91 -10.92
C ILE A 425 10.76 -11.47 -9.50
N ASN A 426 11.52 -12.55 -9.35
CA ASN A 426 11.75 -13.18 -8.04
C ASN A 426 12.83 -12.42 -7.26
N VAL A 427 12.41 -11.56 -6.34
CA VAL A 427 13.28 -10.83 -5.41
C VAL A 427 13.56 -11.60 -4.11
N GLY A 428 13.12 -12.85 -4.05
CA GLY A 428 13.22 -13.78 -2.92
C GLY A 428 14.58 -14.44 -2.83
N TRP A 429 14.57 -15.77 -2.83
CA TRP A 429 15.76 -16.62 -2.82
C TRP A 429 15.93 -17.31 -4.17
N ILE A 430 17.16 -17.73 -4.44
CA ILE A 430 17.56 -18.55 -5.59
C ILE A 430 18.65 -19.53 -5.13
N GLU A 431 18.91 -20.54 -5.96
CA GLU A 431 19.95 -21.58 -5.77
C GLU A 431 19.70 -22.47 -4.54
N GLY A 432 18.52 -22.39 -3.94
CA GLY A 432 18.05 -23.11 -2.77
C GLY A 432 16.85 -22.38 -2.15
N ASP A 433 16.24 -22.98 -1.14
CA ASP A 433 15.17 -22.34 -0.36
C ASP A 433 15.72 -21.26 0.59
N TYR A 434 14.88 -20.71 1.47
CA TYR A 434 15.35 -19.69 2.42
C TYR A 434 16.41 -20.16 3.41
N LYS A 435 16.60 -21.49 3.59
CA LYS A 435 17.60 -22.09 4.49
C LYS A 435 18.92 -22.35 3.77
N THR A 436 18.83 -22.83 2.54
CA THR A 436 19.96 -23.40 1.78
C THR A 436 20.44 -22.51 0.64
N GLY A 437 19.53 -21.68 0.10
CA GLY A 437 19.81 -20.77 -1.00
C GLY A 437 20.30 -19.41 -0.54
N ARG A 438 20.56 -18.54 -1.52
CA ARG A 438 20.96 -17.16 -1.27
C ARG A 438 19.81 -16.19 -1.52
N ARG A 439 19.72 -15.16 -0.68
CA ARG A 439 18.82 -14.03 -0.91
C ARG A 439 19.31 -13.25 -2.13
N VAL A 440 18.42 -12.91 -3.05
CA VAL A 440 18.80 -12.14 -4.22
C VAL A 440 19.16 -10.69 -3.83
N PRO A 441 20.36 -10.21 -4.16
CA PRO A 441 20.76 -8.82 -3.91
C PRO A 441 19.88 -7.82 -4.67
N VAL A 442 19.62 -6.66 -4.06
CA VAL A 442 18.83 -5.61 -4.69
C VAL A 442 19.52 -5.02 -5.93
N GLU A 443 20.84 -4.90 -5.90
CA GLU A 443 21.63 -4.39 -7.05
C GLU A 443 21.56 -5.32 -8.26
N GLU A 444 21.58 -6.65 -8.06
CA GLU A 444 21.30 -7.60 -9.15
C GLU A 444 19.89 -7.40 -9.73
N THR A 445 18.90 -7.08 -8.87
CA THR A 445 17.53 -6.78 -9.33
C THR A 445 17.48 -5.51 -10.17
N LYS A 446 18.13 -4.43 -9.73
CA LYS A 446 18.17 -3.17 -10.45
C LYS A 446 18.82 -3.33 -11.82
N LEU A 447 19.96 -4.03 -11.88
CA LEU A 447 20.65 -4.32 -13.14
C LEU A 447 19.71 -5.01 -14.15
N ILE A 448 19.03 -6.08 -13.74
CA ILE A 448 18.10 -6.81 -14.59
C ILE A 448 16.92 -5.93 -15.01
N VAL A 449 16.33 -5.19 -14.08
CA VAL A 449 15.23 -4.27 -14.40
C VAL A 449 15.68 -3.23 -15.43
N ASN A 450 16.87 -2.67 -15.29
CA ASN A 450 17.40 -1.69 -16.23
C ASN A 450 17.58 -2.28 -17.64
N TYR A 451 18.13 -3.49 -17.77
CA TYR A 451 18.15 -4.18 -19.08
C TYR A 451 16.74 -4.36 -19.66
N LEU A 452 15.75 -4.75 -18.86
CA LEU A 452 14.38 -4.98 -19.34
C LEU A 452 13.69 -3.68 -19.81
N LEU A 453 14.00 -2.56 -19.15
CA LEU A 453 13.39 -1.26 -19.43
C LEU A 453 14.06 -0.57 -20.62
N THR A 454 15.38 -0.38 -20.60
CA THR A 454 16.10 0.37 -21.63
C THR A 454 16.35 -0.45 -22.89
N LYS A 455 16.60 -1.76 -22.73
CA LYS A 455 17.02 -2.71 -23.78
C LYS A 455 17.96 -2.04 -24.82
N PRO A 456 19.25 -1.86 -24.49
CA PRO A 456 20.23 -1.27 -25.40
C PRO A 456 20.30 -2.03 -26.75
N GLU A 457 20.71 -1.35 -27.82
CA GLU A 457 20.64 -1.87 -29.21
C GLU A 457 21.31 -3.23 -29.39
N ASN A 458 22.44 -3.47 -28.72
CA ASN A 458 23.21 -4.71 -28.82
C ASN A 458 22.87 -5.76 -27.74
N VAL A 459 21.78 -5.57 -27.00
CA VAL A 459 21.36 -6.50 -25.95
C VAL A 459 20.30 -7.47 -26.48
N SER A 460 20.58 -8.76 -26.30
CA SER A 460 19.65 -9.84 -26.65
C SER A 460 19.28 -10.70 -25.44
N PHE A 461 18.07 -11.24 -25.45
CA PHE A 461 17.49 -11.99 -24.33
C PHE A 461 17.18 -13.42 -24.76
N LYS A 462 17.70 -14.40 -24.03
CA LYS A 462 17.39 -15.81 -24.24
C LYS A 462 16.30 -16.25 -23.25
N PHE A 463 15.21 -16.79 -23.79
CA PHE A 463 14.09 -17.26 -22.99
C PHE A 463 13.86 -18.76 -23.13
N THR A 464 13.57 -19.42 -22.00
CA THR A 464 13.21 -20.84 -21.95
C THR A 464 11.86 -21.01 -21.29
N ARG A 465 10.97 -21.80 -21.93
CA ARG A 465 9.66 -22.11 -21.37
C ARG A 465 9.82 -23.01 -20.15
N GLN A 466 9.17 -22.63 -19.06
CA GLN A 466 9.31 -23.31 -17.77
C GLN A 466 8.31 -24.45 -17.63
N LYS A 467 8.78 -25.57 -17.05
CA LYS A 467 7.94 -26.71 -16.70
C LYS A 467 6.87 -26.29 -15.68
N TYR A 468 5.70 -26.93 -15.69
CA TYR A 468 4.52 -26.60 -14.88
C TYR A 468 3.89 -25.22 -15.12
N PHE A 469 4.61 -24.13 -14.92
CA PHE A 469 4.07 -22.77 -14.96
C PHE A 469 3.91 -22.18 -16.37
N ASN A 470 4.56 -22.76 -17.38
CA ASN A 470 4.36 -22.49 -18.81
C ASN A 470 4.68 -21.04 -19.30
N PHE A 471 5.14 -20.16 -18.41
CA PHE A 471 5.73 -18.86 -18.78
C PHE A 471 7.15 -19.00 -19.34
N LYS A 472 7.64 -17.94 -19.95
CA LYS A 472 9.01 -17.87 -20.50
C LYS A 472 9.95 -17.27 -19.47
N ALA A 473 10.90 -18.04 -18.94
CA ALA A 473 11.94 -17.51 -18.07
C ALA A 473 13.07 -16.89 -18.89
N LEU A 474 13.59 -15.74 -18.47
CA LEU A 474 14.84 -15.20 -18.99
C LEU A 474 16.00 -16.02 -18.42
N THR A 475 16.74 -16.73 -19.27
CA THR A 475 17.87 -17.57 -18.85
C THR A 475 19.20 -16.88 -19.03
N SER A 476 19.34 -15.99 -20.01
CA SER A 476 20.53 -15.17 -20.16
C SER A 476 20.27 -13.84 -20.85
N ILE A 477 21.13 -12.87 -20.53
CA ILE A 477 21.24 -11.57 -21.20
C ILE A 477 22.59 -11.57 -21.90
N ASN A 478 22.61 -11.41 -23.22
CA ASN A 478 23.85 -11.21 -23.97
C ASN A 478 23.98 -9.72 -24.27
N ASP A 479 25.07 -9.12 -23.79
CA ASP A 479 25.43 -7.73 -24.02
C ASP A 479 26.81 -7.69 -24.68
N ASN A 480 26.85 -7.29 -25.96
CA ASN A 480 28.09 -7.18 -26.74
C ASN A 480 28.98 -8.44 -26.67
N GLY A 481 28.37 -9.63 -26.70
CA GLY A 481 29.09 -10.91 -26.66
C GLY A 481 29.41 -11.42 -25.25
N GLN A 482 29.21 -10.62 -24.20
CA GLN A 482 29.27 -11.09 -22.82
C GLN A 482 27.91 -11.65 -22.40
N GLU A 483 27.88 -12.91 -21.93
CA GLU A 483 26.64 -13.56 -21.51
C GLU A 483 26.51 -13.56 -19.98
N LEU A 484 25.50 -12.85 -19.47
CA LEU A 484 25.06 -12.92 -18.10
C LEU A 484 24.03 -14.05 -17.94
N GLN A 485 24.42 -15.13 -17.26
CA GLN A 485 23.52 -16.25 -16.94
C GLN A 485 22.60 -15.90 -15.77
N LEU A 486 21.31 -16.21 -15.90
CA LEU A 486 20.25 -15.95 -14.91
C LEU A 486 19.53 -17.23 -14.47
N THR A 487 20.14 -18.39 -14.72
CA THR A 487 19.61 -19.70 -14.35
C THR A 487 19.62 -19.91 -12.85
N ASN A 488 18.50 -20.39 -12.30
CA ASN A 488 18.38 -20.75 -10.89
C ASN A 488 18.87 -22.19 -10.69
N ASN A 489 20.16 -22.36 -10.40
CA ASN A 489 20.82 -23.66 -10.33
C ASN A 489 20.91 -24.15 -8.89
N TRP A 490 20.14 -25.21 -8.57
CA TRP A 490 20.20 -25.87 -7.27
C TRP A 490 21.26 -26.96 -7.27
N SER A 491 21.98 -27.10 -6.15
CA SER A 491 22.92 -28.21 -5.93
C SER A 491 22.21 -29.57 -5.93
N ASP A 492 21.03 -29.64 -5.31
CA ASP A 492 20.15 -30.81 -5.34
C ASP A 492 19.01 -30.62 -6.37
N SER A 493 19.16 -31.26 -7.53
CA SER A 493 18.14 -31.22 -8.60
C SER A 493 16.83 -31.93 -8.21
N ALA A 494 16.88 -32.94 -7.33
CA ALA A 494 15.69 -33.66 -6.91
C ALA A 494 14.85 -32.80 -5.95
N GLU A 495 15.51 -32.13 -4.99
CA GLU A 495 14.83 -31.20 -4.08
C GLU A 495 14.24 -30.00 -4.83
N TYR A 496 14.97 -29.43 -5.80
CA TYR A 496 14.42 -28.39 -6.69
C TYR A 496 13.13 -28.85 -7.38
N LYS A 497 13.13 -30.04 -7.99
CA LYS A 497 11.96 -30.57 -8.71
C LYS A 497 10.76 -30.78 -7.78
N LYS A 498 11.02 -31.25 -6.55
CA LYS A 498 10.01 -31.45 -5.51
C LYS A 498 9.41 -30.11 -5.07
N GLU A 499 10.23 -29.13 -4.73
CA GLU A 499 9.76 -27.81 -4.30
C GLU A 499 9.06 -27.04 -5.43
N TYR A 500 9.54 -27.17 -6.66
CA TYR A 500 8.91 -26.55 -7.82
C TYR A 500 7.52 -27.14 -8.11
N LYS A 501 7.36 -28.47 -7.99
CA LYS A 501 6.05 -29.14 -8.05
C LYS A 501 5.16 -28.76 -6.88
N SER A 502 5.74 -28.62 -5.68
CA SER A 502 5.04 -28.20 -4.47
C SER A 502 4.48 -26.77 -4.61
N LEU A 503 5.27 -25.83 -5.14
CA LEU A 503 4.79 -24.47 -5.42
C LEU A 503 3.68 -24.48 -6.48
N ALA A 504 3.83 -25.27 -7.55
CA ALA A 504 2.78 -25.41 -8.57
C ALA A 504 1.44 -25.88 -7.95
N ARG A 505 1.47 -26.87 -7.05
CA ARG A 505 0.28 -27.32 -6.29
C ARG A 505 -0.30 -26.20 -5.42
N ALA A 506 0.53 -25.41 -4.77
CA ALA A 506 0.08 -24.31 -3.93
C ALA A 506 -0.68 -23.25 -4.73
N PHE A 507 -0.23 -22.94 -5.96
CA PHE A 507 -0.95 -22.05 -6.86
C PHE A 507 -2.31 -22.60 -7.29
N ILE A 508 -2.38 -23.89 -7.65
CA ILE A 508 -3.65 -24.55 -8.04
C ILE A 508 -4.62 -24.50 -6.86
N LYS A 509 -4.17 -24.96 -5.67
CA LYS A 509 -4.97 -24.94 -4.44
C LYS A 509 -5.46 -23.54 -4.08
N ASN A 510 -4.59 -22.53 -4.18
CA ASN A 510 -4.97 -21.15 -3.91
C ASN A 510 -6.08 -20.68 -4.86
N TYR A 511 -6.05 -21.10 -6.13
CA TYR A 511 -7.03 -20.65 -7.14
C TYR A 511 -8.43 -21.28 -6.95
N GLU A 512 -8.56 -22.36 -6.16
CA GLU A 512 -9.85 -22.99 -5.80
C GLU A 512 -10.80 -21.98 -5.13
N GLN A 513 -10.28 -20.95 -4.46
CA GLN A 513 -11.11 -19.88 -3.85
C GLN A 513 -11.98 -19.12 -4.88
N PHE A 514 -11.65 -19.21 -6.17
CA PHE A 514 -12.36 -18.55 -7.27
C PHE A 514 -13.25 -19.49 -8.10
N GLU A 515 -13.51 -20.73 -7.65
CA GLU A 515 -14.27 -21.72 -8.42
C GLU A 515 -15.70 -21.28 -8.77
N ASN A 516 -16.29 -20.38 -7.99
CA ASN A 516 -17.64 -19.85 -8.20
C ASN A 516 -17.65 -18.44 -8.83
N ASP A 517 -16.54 -18.01 -9.46
CA ASP A 517 -16.44 -16.71 -10.12
C ASP A 517 -16.18 -16.87 -11.64
N ASP A 518 -17.18 -16.55 -12.45
CA ASP A 518 -17.16 -16.67 -13.92
C ASP A 518 -16.01 -15.90 -14.58
N PHE A 519 -15.56 -14.78 -13.99
CA PHE A 519 -14.44 -14.03 -14.53
C PHE A 519 -13.13 -14.78 -14.29
N ALA A 520 -12.90 -15.23 -13.07
CA ALA A 520 -11.67 -15.93 -12.68
C ALA A 520 -11.52 -17.28 -13.41
N LEU A 521 -12.62 -18.03 -13.58
CA LEU A 521 -12.60 -19.32 -14.29
C LEU A 521 -12.01 -19.23 -15.71
N LYS A 522 -12.17 -18.10 -16.40
CA LYS A 522 -11.59 -17.86 -17.74
C LYS A 522 -10.06 -17.83 -17.74
N TYR A 523 -9.44 -17.59 -16.59
CA TYR A 523 -7.99 -17.55 -16.41
C TYR A 523 -7.43 -18.80 -15.74
N LYS A 524 -8.27 -19.74 -15.28
CA LYS A 524 -7.82 -21.03 -14.74
C LYS A 524 -6.92 -21.80 -15.72
N LYS A 525 -7.14 -21.66 -17.04
CA LYS A 525 -6.26 -22.21 -18.09
C LYS A 525 -4.79 -21.75 -18.04
N PHE A 526 -4.46 -20.73 -17.24
CA PHE A 526 -3.09 -20.25 -17.01
C PHE A 526 -2.48 -20.78 -15.71
N GLU A 527 -3.19 -21.65 -14.98
CA GLU A 527 -2.67 -22.32 -13.79
C GLU A 527 -1.49 -23.25 -14.13
N PRO A 528 -0.64 -23.57 -13.14
CA PRO A 528 0.41 -24.57 -13.34
C PRO A 528 -0.16 -25.94 -13.71
N ILE A 529 0.51 -26.63 -14.64
CA ILE A 529 0.11 -27.97 -15.13
C ILE A 529 1.10 -29.00 -14.58
N ILE A 530 0.68 -29.90 -13.70
CA ILE A 530 1.58 -30.81 -12.94
C ILE A 530 1.91 -32.10 -13.67
#